data_AF-A0A1J3HGW3-F1
#
_entry.id   AF-A0A1J3HGW3-F1
#
_cell.length_a   1.000
_cell.length_b   1.000
_cell.length_c   1.000
_cell.angle_alpha   90.00
_cell.angle_beta   90.00
_cell.angle_gamma   90.00
#
_symmetry.space_group_name_H-M   'P 1'
#
loop_
_entity.id
_entity.type
_entity.pdbx_description
1 polymer ?
#
loop_
_entity_poly.entity_id
_entity_poly.type
_entity_poly.pdbx_seq_one_letter_code
_entity_poly.pdbx_strand_id
1 'polypeptide(L)'
;MGKRDNEAESVEKARIPLLRDQNAAEEEDGGIKRQIWMETKKLWRIVGPAIFTRVSTYLIFLITQAFAGHLGELELAAISIVNNVIIGFNLGLLLGMASALETL
;
A
#
# COMPACT_ATOMS: atom_id res chain seq x y z
N MET A 1 -20.96 17.48 59.99
CA MET A 1 -19.91 18.17 59.23
C MET A 1 -19.07 17.21 58.38
N GLY A 2 -19.60 16.03 58.00
CA GLY A 2 -18.83 14.92 57.41
C GLY A 2 -19.41 14.34 56.11
N LYS A 3 -20.20 15.12 55.36
CA LYS A 3 -20.83 14.68 54.10
C LYS A 3 -20.19 15.32 52.86
N ARG A 4 -19.49 16.45 53.03
CA ARG A 4 -18.85 17.21 51.93
C ARG A 4 -17.46 16.68 51.57
N ASP A 5 -16.89 15.93 52.49
CA ASP A 5 -15.53 15.41 52.53
C ASP A 5 -15.46 14.02 51.87
N ASN A 6 -16.52 13.21 52.00
CA ASN A 6 -16.67 11.94 51.26
C ASN A 6 -17.02 12.16 49.76
N GLU A 7 -17.69 13.27 49.43
CA GLU A 7 -18.00 13.65 48.06
C GLU A 7 -16.75 14.17 47.31
N ALA A 8 -15.84 14.86 48.01
CA ALA A 8 -14.57 15.31 47.44
C ALA A 8 -13.62 14.14 47.12
N GLU A 9 -13.54 13.15 48.02
CA GLU A 9 -12.66 11.98 47.85
C GLU A 9 -13.18 11.01 46.76
N SER A 10 -14.49 10.86 46.63
CA SER A 10 -15.10 10.06 45.55
C SER A 10 -14.98 10.73 44.18
N VAL A 11 -15.04 12.06 44.11
CA VAL A 11 -14.81 12.83 42.88
C VAL A 11 -13.33 12.84 42.49
N GLU A 12 -12.40 12.84 43.44
CA GLU A 12 -10.97 12.73 43.15
C GLU A 12 -10.59 11.31 42.73
N LYS A 13 -11.04 10.27 43.45
CA LYS A 13 -10.83 8.86 43.12
C LYS A 13 -11.53 8.41 41.84
N ALA A 14 -12.53 9.14 41.34
CA ALA A 14 -13.13 8.95 40.02
C ALA A 14 -12.37 9.67 38.89
N ARG A 15 -11.51 10.67 39.19
CA ARG A 15 -10.67 11.37 38.20
C ARG A 15 -9.36 10.62 37.90
N ILE A 16 -8.81 9.87 38.84
CA ILE A 16 -7.52 9.15 38.70
C ILE A 16 -7.57 7.79 37.95
N PRO A 17 -8.72 7.09 37.75
CA PRO A 17 -8.77 5.85 36.99
C PRO A 17 -8.85 6.03 35.47
N LEU A 18 -9.31 7.18 34.97
CA LEU A 18 -9.59 7.40 33.54
C LEU A 18 -8.38 7.88 32.70
N LEU A 19 -7.29 8.29 33.34
CA LEU A 19 -6.06 8.74 32.65
C LEU A 19 -5.06 7.62 32.40
N ARG A 20 -5.14 6.53 33.17
CA ARG A 20 -4.24 5.38 33.03
C ARG A 20 -4.57 4.53 31.81
N ASP A 21 -5.86 4.46 31.47
CA ASP A 21 -6.35 3.76 30.28
C ASP A 21 -6.04 4.53 28.99
N GLN A 22 -6.19 5.86 28.99
CA GLN A 22 -5.81 6.73 27.87
C GLN A 22 -4.30 6.69 27.61
N ASN A 23 -3.46 6.81 28.64
CA ASN A 23 -2.00 6.76 28.45
C ASN A 23 -1.51 5.36 28.06
N ALA A 24 -2.12 4.28 28.57
CA ALA A 24 -1.77 2.93 28.18
C ALA A 24 -2.17 2.62 26.73
N ALA A 25 -3.36 3.06 26.30
CA ALA A 25 -3.81 2.92 24.91
C ALA A 25 -2.96 3.78 23.94
N GLU A 26 -2.56 4.99 24.34
CA GLU A 26 -1.66 5.84 23.54
C GLU A 26 -0.22 5.32 23.48
N GLU A 27 0.31 4.75 24.58
CA GLU A 27 1.62 4.10 24.59
C GLU A 27 1.64 2.80 23.77
N GLU A 28 0.57 2.01 23.83
CA GLU A 28 0.40 0.80 23.02
C GLU A 28 0.27 1.15 21.53
N ASP A 29 -0.53 2.17 21.18
CA ASP A 29 -0.67 2.71 19.83
C ASP A 29 0.66 3.29 19.29
N GLY A 30 1.41 4.03 20.12
CA GLY A 30 2.74 4.54 19.79
C GLY A 30 3.76 3.42 19.55
N GLY A 31 3.70 2.35 20.36
CA GLY A 31 4.52 1.15 20.21
C GLY A 31 4.25 0.41 18.89
N ILE A 32 2.96 0.19 18.57
CA ILE A 32 2.53 -0.46 17.33
C ILE A 32 2.90 0.39 16.11
N LYS A 33 2.65 1.70 16.12
CA LYS A 33 3.03 2.63 15.04
C LYS A 33 4.53 2.58 14.76
N ARG A 34 5.35 2.57 15.82
CA ARG A 34 6.82 2.46 15.69
C ARG A 34 7.25 1.12 15.11
N GLN A 35 6.61 0.02 15.51
CA GLN A 35 6.90 -1.31 14.98
C GLN A 35 6.54 -1.39 13.48
N ILE A 36 5.34 -0.91 13.10
CA ILE A 36 4.89 -0.85 11.71
C ILE A 36 5.88 -0.02 10.88
N TRP A 37 6.27 1.16 11.35
CA TRP A 37 7.23 2.02 10.65
C TRP A 37 8.57 1.32 10.40
N MET A 38 9.09 0.60 11.39
CA MET A 38 10.34 -0.15 11.26
C MET A 38 10.23 -1.28 10.23
N GLU A 39 9.13 -2.03 10.25
CA GLU A 39 8.87 -3.08 9.25
C GLU A 39 8.65 -2.51 7.85
N THR A 40 7.90 -1.41 7.71
CA THR A 40 7.73 -0.69 6.44
C THR A 40 9.07 -0.22 5.88
N LYS A 41 9.97 0.30 6.72
CA LYS A 41 11.31 0.74 6.30
C LYS A 41 12.16 -0.44 5.79
N LYS A 42 12.06 -1.62 6.43
CA LYS A 42 12.73 -2.83 5.93
C LYS A 42 12.15 -3.25 4.58
N LEU A 43 10.83 -3.23 4.43
CA LEU A 43 10.14 -3.58 3.20
C LEU A 43 10.54 -2.68 2.02
N TRP A 44 10.69 -1.37 2.25
CA TRP A 44 11.14 -0.40 1.24
C TRP A 44 12.49 -0.74 0.60
N ARG A 45 13.38 -1.47 1.30
CA ARG A 45 14.67 -1.91 0.74
C ARG A 45 14.51 -2.89 -0.43
N ILE A 46 13.41 -3.65 -0.45
CA ILE A 46 13.12 -4.65 -1.49
C ILE A 46 12.09 -4.08 -2.47
N VAL A 47 11.03 -3.47 -1.94
CA VAL A 47 9.91 -2.95 -2.73
C VAL A 47 10.32 -1.73 -3.54
N GLY A 48 11.23 -0.88 -3.04
CA GLY A 48 11.72 0.29 -3.77
C GLY A 48 12.33 -0.08 -5.14
N PRO A 49 13.37 -0.94 -5.18
CA PRO A 49 13.95 -1.42 -6.43
C PRO A 49 12.94 -2.18 -7.31
N ALA A 50 12.02 -2.94 -6.71
CA ALA A 50 11.00 -3.68 -7.46
C ALA A 50 10.01 -2.73 -8.16
N ILE A 51 9.49 -1.71 -7.47
CA ILE A 51 8.62 -0.69 -8.05
C ILE A 51 9.36 0.07 -9.15
N PHE A 52 10.59 0.52 -8.89
CA PHE A 52 11.39 1.23 -9.88
C PHE A 52 11.55 0.41 -11.15
N THR A 53 11.95 -0.86 -11.02
CA THR A 53 12.09 -1.77 -12.17
C THR A 53 10.79 -1.92 -12.93
N ARG A 54 9.65 -2.10 -12.24
CA ARG A 54 8.34 -2.21 -12.90
C ARG A 54 8.00 -0.95 -13.68
N VAL A 55 8.15 0.22 -13.06
CA VAL A 55 7.89 1.51 -13.71
C VAL A 55 8.80 1.72 -14.91
N SER A 56 10.11 1.46 -14.78
CA SER A 56 11.08 1.58 -15.87
C SER A 56 10.73 0.67 -17.05
N THR A 57 10.33 -0.58 -16.80
CA THR A 57 9.91 -1.49 -17.87
C THR A 57 8.67 -0.98 -18.61
N TYR A 58 7.66 -0.47 -17.89
CA TYR A 58 6.48 0.12 -18.54
C TYR A 58 6.77 1.43 -19.28
N LEU A 59 7.70 2.23 -18.77
CA LEU A 59 8.11 3.49 -19.39
C LEU A 59 8.67 3.28 -20.80
N ILE A 60 9.37 2.18 -21.07
CA ILE A 60 9.90 1.89 -22.41
C ILE A 60 8.77 1.81 -23.44
N PHE A 61 7.66 1.15 -23.10
CA PHE A 61 6.48 1.07 -23.97
C PHE A 61 5.82 2.44 -24.16
N LEU A 62 5.68 3.21 -23.08
CA LEU A 62 5.09 4.55 -23.14
C LEU A 62 5.93 5.52 -23.98
N ILE A 63 7.25 5.52 -23.81
CA ILE A 63 8.17 6.36 -24.58
C ILE A 63 8.10 5.99 -26.06
N THR A 64 8.13 4.69 -26.38
CA THR A 64 8.00 4.19 -27.76
C THR A 64 6.70 4.68 -28.40
N GLN A 65 5.59 4.57 -27.67
CA GLN A 65 4.29 5.04 -28.14
C GLN A 65 4.23 6.57 -28.31
N ALA A 66 4.88 7.34 -27.41
CA ALA A 66 4.96 8.79 -27.52
C ALA A 66 5.78 9.25 -28.74
N PHE A 67 6.87 8.55 -29.07
CA PHE A 67 7.62 8.78 -30.30
C PHE A 67 6.80 8.42 -31.55
N ALA A 68 6.08 7.29 -31.53
CA ALA A 68 5.18 6.93 -32.61
C ALA A 68 4.10 8.01 -32.84
N GLY A 69 3.57 8.60 -31.76
CA GLY A 69 2.67 9.76 -31.84
C GLY A 69 3.27 11.01 -32.49
N HIS A 70 4.58 11.23 -32.38
CA HIS A 70 5.26 12.31 -33.11
C HIS A 70 5.44 11.99 -34.60
N LEU A 71 5.45 10.71 -34.98
CA LEU A 71 5.55 10.29 -36.39
C LEU A 71 4.19 10.36 -37.09
N GLY A 72 3.10 10.10 -36.35
CA GLY A 72 1.75 10.24 -36.86
C GLY A 72 0.71 9.46 -36.05
N GLU A 73 -0.56 9.72 -36.35
CA GLU A 73 -1.68 9.04 -35.68
C GLU A 73 -1.77 7.56 -36.07
N LEU A 74 -1.38 7.22 -37.31
CA LEU A 74 -1.39 5.84 -37.81
C LEU A 74 -0.35 4.98 -37.08
N GLU A 75 0.86 5.52 -36.91
CA GLU A 75 1.98 4.88 -36.22
C GLU A 75 1.66 4.71 -34.74
N LEU A 76 1.08 5.73 -34.11
CA LEU A 76 0.59 5.66 -32.74
C LEU A 76 -0.45 4.56 -32.56
N ALA A 77 -1.45 4.51 -33.45
CA ALA A 77 -2.50 3.50 -33.42
C ALA A 77 -1.94 2.09 -33.61
N ALA A 78 -1.03 1.92 -34.57
CA ALA A 78 -0.38 0.64 -34.83
C ALA A 78 0.41 0.14 -33.59
N ILE A 79 1.26 0.99 -33.01
CA ILE A 79 2.06 0.63 -31.81
C ILE A 79 1.16 0.34 -30.60
N SER A 80 0.10 1.13 -30.41
CA SER A 80 -0.86 0.92 -29.32
C SER A 80 -1.59 -0.41 -29.46
N ILE A 81 -2.05 -0.77 -30.66
CA ILE A 81 -2.74 -2.05 -30.91
C ILE A 81 -1.78 -3.22 -30.69
N VAL A 82 -0.56 -3.15 -31.26
CA VAL A 82 0.45 -4.20 -31.10
C VAL A 82 0.78 -4.43 -29.63
N ASN A 83 1.02 -3.38 -28.86
CA ASN A 83 1.29 -3.49 -27.43
C ASN A 83 0.14 -4.18 -26.68
N ASN A 84 -1.11 -3.79 -26.95
CA ASN A 84 -2.27 -4.39 -26.30
C ASN A 84 -2.43 -5.89 -26.65
N VAL A 85 -2.23 -6.26 -27.92
CA VAL A 85 -2.29 -7.65 -28.37
C VAL A 85 -1.21 -8.49 -27.71
N ILE A 86 0.03 -8.02 -27.67
CA ILE A 86 1.14 -8.75 -27.04
C ILE A 86 0.87 -8.96 -25.55
N ILE A 87 0.50 -7.92 -24.82
CA ILE A 87 0.25 -8.01 -23.37
C ILE A 87 -0.96 -8.93 -23.10
N GLY A 88 -2.08 -8.71 -23.79
CA GLY A 88 -3.29 -9.50 -23.63
C GLY A 88 -3.08 -10.97 -23.97
N PHE A 89 -2.34 -11.26 -25.05
CA PHE A 89 -2.00 -12.63 -25.44
C PHE A 89 -1.12 -13.32 -24.40
N ASN A 90 -0.04 -12.68 -23.95
CA ASN A 90 0.84 -13.24 -22.94
C ASN A 90 0.09 -13.53 -21.64
N LEU A 91 -0.73 -12.60 -21.17
CA LEU A 91 -1.53 -12.79 -19.97
C LEU A 91 -2.57 -13.89 -20.14
N GLY A 92 -3.29 -13.92 -21.27
CA GLY A 92 -4.26 -14.96 -21.56
C GLY A 92 -3.64 -16.35 -21.61
N LEU A 93 -2.49 -16.48 -22.27
CA LEU A 93 -1.75 -17.75 -22.35
C LEU A 93 -1.22 -18.19 -20.99
N LEU A 94 -0.57 -17.29 -20.24
CA LEU A 94 -0.06 -17.58 -18.90
C LEU A 94 -1.18 -17.95 -17.92
N LEU A 95 -2.31 -17.23 -17.97
CA LEU A 95 -3.47 -17.51 -17.14
C LEU A 95 -4.11 -18.87 -17.50
N GLY A 96 -4.20 -19.19 -18.79
CA GLY A 96 -4.69 -20.49 -19.25
C GLY A 96 -3.81 -21.65 -18.76
N MET A 97 -2.48 -21.51 -18.84
CA MET A 97 -1.55 -22.52 -18.32
C MET A 97 -1.62 -22.63 -16.79
N ALA A 98 -1.71 -21.50 -16.08
CA ALA A 98 -1.84 -21.49 -14.63
C ALA A 98 -3.12 -22.20 -14.15
N SER A 99 -4.25 -21.94 -14.82
CA SER A 99 -5.53 -22.61 -14.53
C SER A 99 -5.49 -24.11 -14.81
N ALA A 100 -4.84 -24.53 -15.90
CA ALA A 100 -4.66 -25.95 -16.20
C ALA A 100 -3.81 -26.66 -15.14
N LEU A 101 -2.74 -26.02 -14.66
CA LEU A 101 -1.87 -26.55 -13.61
C LEU A 101 -2.61 -26.67 -12.25
N GLU A 102 -3.52 -25.75 -11.95
CA GLU A 102 -4.33 -25.81 -10.71
C GLU A 102 -5.26 -27.03 -10.65
N THR A 103 -5.63 -27.61 -11.80
CA THR A 103 -6.53 -28.78 -11.88
C THR A 103 -5.80 -30.14 -11.78
N LEU A 104 -4.47 -30.16 -11.86
CA LEU A 104 -3.64 -31.37 -11.77
C LEU A 104 -3.15 -31.61 -10.34
#